data_AF-A0AAE0MDJ7-F1
#
_entry.id   AF-A0AAE0MDJ7-F1
#
_cell.length_a   1.000
_cell.length_b   1.000
_cell.length_c   1.000
_cell.angle_alpha   90.00
_cell.angle_beta   90.00
_cell.angle_gamma   90.00
#
_symmetry.space_group_name_H-M   'P 1'
#
loop_
_entity.id
_entity.type
_entity.pdbx_description
1 polymer ?
#
loop_
_entity_poly.entity_id
_entity_poly.type
_entity_poly.pdbx_seq_one_letter_code
_entity_poly.pdbx_strand_id
1 'polypeptide(L)'
;MMQSSRHAKAHTGSGQSHGHGHREKSKSQKPSGKEQKSTPTPTTNSNTNKPRVSFLFVVNELNFSHEPLPGDSSLLTDQWGSEMPPIRSDAYSLETAGTVFRYADGAVSPAPGYVWLPSNGPSQPGCMAFVDDNNMIAGIPKWYKTQSIFACSAHLPIIVAEGDVSLGSWMRRGCTCDAVYDQTAYPRWDMLHFSSADGSGVSRARIGSLGCPYVGGKSPSWIPSLVPRSFKNTRVETQSVGLAGELPIVLALMAFHSAAGRASEIFARRLWWNHRWVGPTNAPVGYPLSGGVPRGFLVNVCLDELDDPTRPPEYYAPMVEAIENLEWYGILVRD
;
A
#
# COMPACT_ATOMS: atom_id res chain seq x y z
N MET A 1 15.76 7.46 -53.39
CA MET A 1 16.96 7.18 -54.20
C MET A 1 17.75 8.47 -54.31
N MET A 2 18.77 8.67 -53.47
CA MET A 2 20.01 9.45 -53.70
C MET A 2 20.78 9.53 -52.38
N GLN A 3 22.00 8.99 -52.43
CA GLN A 3 23.09 9.08 -51.46
C GLN A 3 23.64 10.55 -51.46
N SER A 4 24.49 11.07 -50.59
CA SER A 4 25.69 10.49 -49.96
C SER A 4 26.34 11.52 -49.01
N SER A 5 27.02 10.99 -47.99
CA SER A 5 28.32 11.43 -47.41
C SER A 5 28.44 12.71 -46.58
N ARG A 6 28.97 12.56 -45.34
CA ARG A 6 30.27 13.15 -44.94
C ARG A 6 30.83 12.56 -43.63
N HIS A 7 32.02 11.96 -43.79
CA HIS A 7 33.23 11.87 -42.96
C HIS A 7 33.21 11.69 -41.43
N ALA A 8 33.94 10.65 -41.03
CA ALA A 8 34.59 10.43 -39.74
C ALA A 8 35.92 11.22 -39.60
N LYS A 9 36.34 11.47 -38.36
CA LYS A 9 37.75 11.52 -37.96
C LYS A 9 37.90 11.20 -36.46
N ALA A 10 38.72 10.20 -36.18
CA ALA A 10 39.27 9.87 -34.87
C ALA A 10 40.61 10.62 -34.68
N HIS A 11 40.99 10.88 -33.42
CA HIS A 11 42.39 10.95 -33.03
C HIS A 11 42.60 10.51 -31.58
N THR A 12 43.67 9.74 -31.44
CA THR A 12 44.25 9.05 -30.29
C THR A 12 45.37 9.87 -29.62
N GLY A 13 45.69 9.52 -28.37
CA GLY A 13 46.99 9.79 -27.70
C GLY A 13 46.80 9.76 -26.18
N SER A 14 47.07 8.68 -25.43
CA SER A 14 48.35 8.01 -25.08
C SER A 14 49.35 8.89 -24.30
N GLY A 15 49.57 8.55 -23.03
CA GLY A 15 50.67 9.07 -22.19
C GLY A 15 50.76 8.30 -20.87
N GLN A 16 51.77 7.43 -20.75
CA GLN A 16 52.11 6.53 -19.65
C GLN A 16 52.97 7.19 -18.54
N SER A 17 53.14 6.42 -17.45
CA SER A 17 54.33 6.25 -16.57
C SER A 17 54.08 6.64 -15.10
N HIS A 18 53.98 5.68 -14.19
CA HIS A 18 55.01 4.91 -13.44
C HIS A 18 55.43 5.57 -12.12
N GLY A 19 55.28 4.81 -11.03
CA GLY A 19 55.85 5.11 -9.71
C GLY A 19 55.65 3.95 -8.73
N HIS A 20 56.66 3.11 -8.57
CA HIS A 20 56.76 2.02 -7.61
C HIS A 20 57.00 2.53 -6.16
N GLY A 21 56.47 1.82 -5.17
CA GLY A 21 56.83 1.98 -3.76
C GLY A 21 56.54 0.71 -2.95
N HIS A 22 57.59 0.09 -2.43
CA HIS A 22 57.68 -1.21 -1.79
C HIS A 22 57.35 -1.21 -0.29
N ARG A 23 56.83 -2.35 0.20
CA ARG A 23 57.22 -3.09 1.44
C ARG A 23 56.89 -2.37 2.78
N GLU A 24 56.16 -2.99 3.71
CA GLU A 24 56.68 -4.00 4.64
C GLU A 24 55.57 -4.90 5.23
N LYS A 25 55.86 -6.20 5.29
CA LYS A 25 55.17 -7.19 6.13
C LYS A 25 56.06 -7.46 7.34
N SER A 26 55.52 -7.30 8.54
CA SER A 26 56.11 -7.85 9.77
C SER A 26 55.08 -8.72 10.50
N LYS A 27 55.62 -9.80 11.08
CA LYS A 27 54.96 -10.99 11.59
C LYS A 27 54.57 -10.86 13.07
N SER A 28 53.51 -11.59 13.42
CA SER A 28 53.30 -12.40 14.62
C SER A 28 53.46 -11.78 16.02
N GLN A 29 52.38 -11.81 16.81
CA GLN A 29 52.39 -12.38 18.16
C GLN A 29 51.06 -13.10 18.46
N LYS A 30 51.15 -14.40 18.77
CA LYS A 30 50.13 -15.18 19.50
C LYS A 30 50.31 -14.90 20.99
N PRO A 31 49.24 -15.00 21.79
CA PRO A 31 49.27 -16.03 22.81
C PRO A 31 47.99 -16.86 22.86
N SER A 32 48.19 -18.17 23.02
CA SER A 32 47.16 -19.14 23.36
C SER A 32 46.66 -18.93 24.79
N GLY A 33 45.36 -18.73 24.96
CA GLY A 33 44.65 -18.83 26.23
C GLY A 33 43.42 -19.70 26.02
N LYS A 34 43.32 -20.78 26.78
CA LYS A 34 42.36 -21.89 26.67
C LYS A 34 40.89 -21.44 26.61
N GLU A 35 40.17 -21.95 25.61
CA GLU A 35 38.71 -21.90 25.50
C GLU A 35 38.06 -22.65 26.67
N GLN A 36 37.34 -21.93 27.53
CA GLN A 36 36.24 -22.50 28.30
C GLN A 36 34.95 -22.28 27.51
N LYS A 37 34.33 -23.41 27.16
CA LYS A 37 33.08 -23.54 26.44
C LYS A 37 31.93 -23.09 27.35
N SER A 38 31.61 -21.79 27.34
CA SER A 38 30.36 -21.27 27.91
C SER A 38 29.34 -21.05 26.80
N THR A 39 28.33 -21.90 26.81
CA THR A 39 27.06 -21.82 26.07
C THR A 39 26.56 -20.37 25.98
N PRO A 40 26.19 -19.84 24.80
CA PRO A 40 25.56 -18.53 24.73
C PRO A 40 24.13 -18.68 25.26
N THR A 41 23.94 -18.31 26.52
CA THR A 41 22.63 -17.96 27.07
C THR A 41 22.03 -16.88 26.18
N PRO A 42 20.77 -16.98 25.73
CA PRO A 42 20.15 -15.91 24.99
C PRO A 42 20.07 -14.69 25.90
N THR A 43 20.91 -13.70 25.65
CA THR A 43 20.74 -12.36 26.19
C THR A 43 19.45 -11.82 25.62
N THR A 44 18.37 -12.00 26.38
CA THR A 44 17.13 -11.27 26.25
C THR A 44 17.49 -9.80 26.32
N ASN A 45 17.64 -9.16 25.16
CA ASN A 45 17.68 -7.71 25.05
C ASN A 45 16.29 -7.21 25.47
N SER A 46 16.10 -7.07 26.77
CA SER A 46 15.03 -6.27 27.36
C SER A 46 15.36 -4.81 27.07
N ASN A 47 15.03 -4.35 25.86
CA ASN A 47 14.99 -2.92 25.58
C ASN A 47 13.83 -2.61 24.62
N THR A 48 12.90 -1.85 25.19
CA THR A 48 11.66 -1.26 24.66
C THR A 48 10.43 -2.18 24.60
N ASN A 49 9.63 -2.11 25.68
CA ASN A 49 8.21 -2.50 25.76
C ASN A 49 7.33 -1.66 24.81
N LYS A 50 7.68 -1.56 23.52
CA LYS A 50 6.70 -1.11 22.55
C LYS A 50 5.86 -2.34 22.17
N PRO A 51 4.53 -2.28 22.31
CA PRO A 51 3.68 -3.37 21.83
C PRO A 51 4.00 -3.59 20.36
N ARG A 52 4.26 -4.86 19.99
CA ARG A 52 4.51 -5.24 18.60
C ARG A 52 3.27 -4.91 17.77
N VAL A 53 3.46 -4.27 16.64
CA VAL A 53 2.35 -3.95 15.73
C VAL A 53 2.28 -5.06 14.69
N SER A 54 1.17 -5.81 14.70
CA SER A 54 0.90 -6.86 13.71
C SER A 54 -0.52 -6.75 13.17
N PHE A 55 -0.69 -6.96 11.88
CA PHE A 55 -2.00 -7.03 11.23
C PHE A 55 -1.95 -7.89 9.97
N LEU A 56 -3.12 -8.39 9.58
CA LEU A 56 -3.33 -9.12 8.35
C LEU A 56 -3.91 -8.18 7.30
N PHE A 57 -3.55 -8.38 6.04
CA PHE A 57 -4.16 -7.64 4.95
C PHE A 57 -4.20 -8.44 3.66
N VAL A 58 -5.14 -8.06 2.80
CA VAL A 58 -5.22 -8.54 1.42
C VAL A 58 -5.58 -7.37 0.51
N VAL A 59 -5.03 -7.41 -0.70
CA VAL A 59 -5.32 -6.44 -1.77
C VAL A 59 -5.89 -7.22 -2.95
N ASN A 60 -7.19 -7.03 -3.19
CA ASN A 60 -7.90 -7.64 -4.31
C ASN A 60 -8.12 -6.62 -5.42
N GLU A 61 -8.00 -7.04 -6.67
CA GLU A 61 -8.27 -6.16 -7.82
C GLU A 61 -9.76 -6.17 -8.15
N LEU A 62 -10.37 -4.98 -8.17
CA LEU A 62 -11.79 -4.82 -8.49
C LEU A 62 -11.97 -4.91 -10.01
N ASN A 63 -12.87 -5.79 -10.44
CA ASN A 63 -13.21 -5.99 -11.84
C ASN A 63 -14.61 -5.42 -12.10
N PHE A 64 -14.79 -4.66 -13.17
CA PHE A 64 -16.09 -4.08 -13.53
C PHE A 64 -16.21 -3.95 -15.05
N SER A 65 -17.44 -3.80 -15.54
CA SER A 65 -17.68 -3.61 -16.97
C SER A 65 -17.39 -2.17 -17.39
N HIS A 66 -16.73 -2.01 -18.54
CA HIS A 66 -16.50 -0.71 -19.22
C HIS A 66 -17.56 -0.42 -20.27
N GLU A 67 -18.74 -1.01 -20.12
CA GLU A 67 -19.90 -0.75 -20.96
C GLU A 67 -20.98 -0.01 -20.15
N PRO A 68 -21.74 0.90 -20.79
CA PRO A 68 -22.90 1.50 -20.14
C PRO A 68 -23.85 0.41 -19.63
N LEU A 69 -24.30 0.54 -18.39
CA LEU A 69 -25.27 -0.40 -17.83
C LEU A 69 -26.62 -0.27 -18.55
N PRO A 70 -27.48 -1.30 -18.50
CA PRO A 70 -28.84 -1.19 -19.01
C PRO A 70 -29.56 0.01 -18.38
N GLY A 71 -29.95 0.96 -19.22
CA GLY A 71 -30.60 2.22 -18.82
C GLY A 71 -29.70 3.46 -18.86
N ASP A 72 -28.38 3.29 -18.98
CA ASP A 72 -27.43 4.40 -19.09
C ASP A 72 -27.10 4.70 -20.56
N SER A 73 -27.03 5.98 -20.91
CA SER A 73 -26.69 6.43 -22.27
C SER A 73 -25.18 6.52 -22.52
N SER A 74 -24.37 6.55 -21.46
CA SER A 74 -22.90 6.65 -21.53
C SER A 74 -22.24 6.10 -20.26
N LEU A 75 -20.93 5.87 -20.32
CA LEU A 75 -20.12 5.60 -19.14
C LEU A 75 -20.17 6.79 -18.17
N LEU A 76 -19.93 6.48 -16.90
CA LEU A 76 -19.77 7.50 -15.88
C LEU A 76 -18.44 8.22 -16.07
N THR A 77 -18.49 9.54 -16.20
CA THR A 77 -17.30 10.38 -16.27
C THR A 77 -17.37 11.52 -15.27
N ASP A 78 -16.20 12.05 -14.89
CA ASP A 78 -16.12 13.31 -14.19
C ASP A 78 -16.52 14.50 -15.11
N GLN A 79 -16.53 15.71 -14.56
CA GLN A 79 -16.86 16.94 -15.28
C GLN A 79 -15.86 17.31 -16.39
N TRP A 80 -14.72 16.62 -16.48
CA TRP A 80 -13.70 16.80 -17.52
C TRP A 80 -13.66 15.62 -18.50
N GLY A 81 -14.59 14.66 -18.38
CA GLY A 81 -14.67 13.50 -19.26
C GLY A 81 -13.71 12.37 -18.91
N SER A 82 -13.06 12.37 -17.74
CA SER A 82 -12.30 11.19 -17.28
C SER A 82 -13.28 10.11 -16.86
N GLU A 83 -13.08 8.87 -17.32
CA GLU A 83 -13.87 7.73 -16.85
C GLU A 83 -13.71 7.55 -15.34
N MET A 84 -14.82 7.27 -14.67
CA MET A 84 -14.89 7.01 -13.23
C MET A 84 -15.35 5.58 -12.99
N PRO A 85 -14.92 4.95 -11.89
CA PRO A 85 -15.44 3.65 -11.51
C PRO A 85 -16.96 3.72 -11.29
N PRO A 86 -17.69 2.62 -11.54
CA PRO A 86 -19.14 2.60 -11.42
C PRO A 86 -19.63 3.01 -10.04
N ILE A 87 -20.75 3.74 -10.00
CA ILE A 87 -21.47 4.06 -8.76
C ILE A 87 -22.34 2.89 -8.31
N ARG A 88 -22.81 2.08 -9.26
CA ARG A 88 -23.70 0.95 -8.95
C ARG A 88 -22.88 -0.29 -8.66
N SER A 89 -23.23 -0.96 -7.56
CA SER A 89 -22.58 -2.21 -7.14
C SER A 89 -22.75 -3.34 -8.16
N ASP A 90 -23.87 -3.39 -8.86
CA ASP A 90 -24.18 -4.41 -9.86
C ASP A 90 -23.33 -4.31 -11.14
N ALA A 91 -22.55 -3.24 -11.28
CA ALA A 91 -21.57 -3.07 -12.33
C ALA A 91 -20.24 -3.78 -12.05
N TYR A 92 -20.01 -4.16 -10.78
CA TYR A 92 -18.82 -4.88 -10.36
C TYR A 92 -19.03 -6.38 -10.53
N SER A 93 -18.00 -7.04 -11.03
CA SER A 93 -17.87 -8.49 -11.08
C SER A 93 -16.96 -8.97 -9.95
N LEU A 94 -16.79 -10.29 -9.83
CA LEU A 94 -15.93 -10.89 -8.80
C LEU A 94 -14.52 -10.28 -8.83
N GLU A 95 -14.00 -9.92 -7.65
CA GLU A 95 -12.65 -9.43 -7.52
C GLU A 95 -11.60 -10.49 -7.87
N THR A 96 -10.46 -10.06 -8.39
CA THR A 96 -9.29 -10.93 -8.51
C THR A 96 -8.64 -11.05 -7.13
N ALA A 97 -8.87 -12.18 -6.48
CA ALA A 97 -8.39 -12.44 -5.12
C ALA A 97 -6.85 -12.38 -5.01
N GLY A 98 -6.38 -11.65 -4.01
CA GLY A 98 -4.97 -11.58 -3.62
C GLY A 98 -4.59 -12.65 -2.61
N THR A 99 -3.29 -12.75 -2.35
CA THR A 99 -2.72 -13.50 -1.22
C THR A 99 -2.90 -12.69 0.07
N VAL A 100 -3.22 -13.37 1.17
CA VAL A 100 -3.22 -12.73 2.50
C VAL A 100 -1.77 -12.61 3.00
N PHE A 101 -1.42 -11.40 3.41
CA PHE A 101 -0.13 -11.07 4.00
C PHE A 101 -0.29 -10.68 5.46
N ARG A 102 0.79 -10.90 6.21
CA ARG A 102 0.98 -10.38 7.56
C ARG A 102 2.01 -9.29 7.53
N TYR A 103 1.68 -8.15 8.11
CA TYR A 103 2.65 -7.16 8.54
C TYR A 103 3.00 -7.42 9.99
N ALA A 104 4.29 -7.43 10.34
CA ALA A 104 4.76 -7.48 11.72
C ALA A 104 6.03 -6.62 11.85
N ASP A 105 5.94 -5.53 12.63
CA ASP A 105 7.06 -4.64 12.98
C ASP A 105 7.94 -4.22 11.78
N GLY A 106 7.31 -3.83 10.67
CA GLY A 106 7.98 -3.35 9.46
C GLY A 106 8.30 -4.43 8.43
N ALA A 107 8.06 -5.70 8.74
CA ALA A 107 8.22 -6.81 7.81
C ALA A 107 6.87 -7.24 7.23
N VAL A 108 6.83 -7.53 5.93
CA VAL A 108 5.68 -8.14 5.26
C VAL A 108 6.06 -9.55 4.79
N SER A 109 5.21 -10.52 5.09
CA SER A 109 5.33 -11.90 4.63
C SER A 109 3.96 -12.48 4.29
N PRO A 110 3.86 -13.49 3.41
CA PRO A 110 2.63 -14.26 3.28
C PRO A 110 2.18 -14.76 4.66
N ALA A 111 0.86 -14.93 4.85
CA ALA A 111 0.28 -15.46 6.08
C ALA A 111 -0.26 -16.88 5.83
N PRO A 112 0.56 -17.95 5.99
CA PRO A 112 0.10 -19.32 5.79
C PRO A 112 -1.11 -19.64 6.66
N GLY A 113 -2.04 -20.43 6.10
CA GLY A 113 -3.32 -20.74 6.75
C GLY A 113 -4.37 -19.65 6.60
N TYR A 114 -4.02 -18.40 6.25
CA TYR A 114 -5.01 -17.38 5.94
C TYR A 114 -5.29 -17.31 4.44
N VAL A 115 -6.57 -17.30 4.08
CA VAL A 115 -7.06 -17.20 2.71
C VAL A 115 -8.08 -16.08 2.58
N TRP A 116 -8.23 -15.54 1.37
CA TRP A 116 -9.37 -14.71 1.03
C TRP A 116 -10.49 -15.61 0.51
N LEU A 117 -11.66 -15.52 1.14
CA LEU A 117 -12.89 -16.10 0.65
C LEU A 117 -13.61 -14.99 -0.13
N PRO A 118 -13.70 -15.09 -1.47
CA PRO A 118 -14.35 -14.07 -2.27
C PRO A 118 -15.82 -13.96 -1.94
N SER A 119 -16.41 -12.84 -2.35
CA SER A 119 -17.86 -12.66 -2.28
C SER A 119 -18.60 -13.83 -2.94
N ASN A 120 -19.56 -14.44 -2.21
CA ASN A 120 -20.41 -15.51 -2.73
C ASN A 120 -21.65 -15.00 -3.49
N GLY A 121 -21.66 -13.72 -3.88
CA GLY A 121 -22.73 -13.14 -4.67
C GLY A 121 -23.01 -11.68 -4.32
N PRO A 122 -23.89 -11.02 -5.10
CA PRO A 122 -24.29 -9.64 -4.82
C PRO A 122 -24.82 -9.56 -3.38
N SER A 123 -24.22 -8.67 -2.58
CA SER A 123 -24.56 -8.40 -1.17
C SER A 123 -23.88 -9.25 -0.08
N GLN A 124 -22.93 -10.13 -0.39
CA GLN A 124 -22.08 -10.75 0.65
C GLN A 124 -20.63 -10.22 0.55
N PRO A 125 -20.09 -9.54 1.58
CA PRO A 125 -18.69 -9.16 1.57
C PRO A 125 -17.81 -10.42 1.50
N GLY A 126 -16.74 -10.35 0.71
CA GLY A 126 -15.64 -11.29 0.88
C GLY A 126 -14.98 -11.10 2.26
N CYS A 127 -14.31 -12.14 2.74
CA CYS A 127 -13.66 -12.09 4.05
C CYS A 127 -12.34 -12.87 4.06
N MET A 128 -11.43 -12.46 4.95
CA MET A 128 -10.29 -13.30 5.29
C MET A 128 -10.75 -14.42 6.21
N ALA A 129 -10.20 -15.62 6.04
CA ALA A 129 -10.45 -16.76 6.92
C ALA A 129 -9.15 -17.50 7.21
N PHE A 130 -9.06 -18.07 8.41
CA PHE A 130 -8.04 -19.04 8.76
C PHE A 130 -8.58 -20.44 8.47
N VAL A 131 -7.81 -21.22 7.71
CA VAL A 131 -8.13 -22.61 7.37
C VAL A 131 -7.15 -23.55 8.06
N ASP A 132 -7.67 -24.68 8.55
CA ASP A 132 -6.86 -25.73 9.15
C ASP A 132 -6.17 -26.62 8.09
N ASP A 133 -5.44 -27.64 8.54
CA ASP A 133 -4.73 -28.58 7.67
C ASP A 133 -5.67 -29.38 6.73
N ASN A 134 -6.98 -29.40 7.01
CA ASN A 134 -8.00 -30.04 6.18
C ASN A 134 -8.70 -29.05 5.23
N ASN A 135 -8.21 -27.82 5.09
CA ASN A 135 -8.84 -26.71 4.37
C ASN A 135 -10.23 -26.33 4.90
N MET A 136 -10.53 -26.63 6.15
CA MET A 136 -11.78 -26.22 6.79
C MET A 136 -11.60 -24.87 7.46
N ILE A 137 -12.63 -24.02 7.39
CA ILE A 137 -12.61 -22.70 8.06
C ILE A 137 -12.58 -22.94 9.57
N ALA A 138 -11.44 -22.59 10.19
CA ALA A 138 -11.22 -22.71 11.62
C ALA A 138 -11.46 -21.37 12.36
N GLY A 139 -11.47 -20.25 11.64
CA GLY A 139 -11.83 -18.95 12.21
C GLY A 139 -11.77 -17.81 11.20
N ILE A 140 -12.24 -16.63 11.61
CA ILE A 140 -12.20 -15.39 10.83
C ILE A 140 -11.46 -14.36 11.68
N PRO A 141 -10.41 -13.68 11.18
CA PRO A 141 -9.71 -12.64 11.93
C PRO A 141 -10.59 -11.41 12.14
N LYS A 142 -10.38 -10.72 13.27
CA LYS A 142 -11.18 -9.53 13.61
C LYS A 142 -10.99 -8.44 12.56
N TRP A 143 -12.08 -7.99 11.96
CA TRP A 143 -12.06 -6.89 11.00
C TRP A 143 -11.56 -5.58 11.64
N TYR A 144 -10.69 -4.85 10.94
CA TYR A 144 -10.21 -3.53 11.33
C TYR A 144 -10.69 -2.44 10.37
N LYS A 145 -10.38 -2.55 9.07
CA LYS A 145 -10.73 -1.52 8.08
C LYS A 145 -10.79 -2.09 6.67
N THR A 146 -11.70 -1.55 5.85
CA THR A 146 -11.83 -1.89 4.42
C THR A 146 -12.06 -0.61 3.62
N GLN A 147 -11.37 -0.47 2.48
CA GLN A 147 -11.58 0.64 1.56
C GLN A 147 -11.42 0.18 0.11
N SER A 148 -12.09 0.90 -0.79
CA SER A 148 -11.96 0.75 -2.24
C SER A 148 -11.21 1.95 -2.80
N ILE A 149 -10.13 1.72 -3.54
CA ILE A 149 -9.25 2.76 -4.06
C ILE A 149 -9.12 2.60 -5.57
N PHE A 150 -9.31 3.69 -6.31
CA PHE A 150 -9.18 3.71 -7.77
C PHE A 150 -8.17 4.75 -8.23
N ALA A 151 -7.37 4.38 -9.23
CA ALA A 151 -6.65 5.33 -10.08
C ALA A 151 -7.43 5.49 -11.39
N CYS A 152 -7.88 6.71 -11.72
CA CYS A 152 -8.86 6.93 -12.80
C CYS A 152 -8.23 7.53 -14.05
N SER A 153 -7.49 8.64 -13.92
CA SER A 153 -6.81 9.27 -15.05
C SER A 153 -5.62 10.11 -14.59
N ALA A 154 -4.82 10.61 -15.52
CA ALA A 154 -3.75 11.56 -15.19
C ALA A 154 -4.26 12.86 -14.53
N HIS A 155 -5.53 13.22 -14.72
CA HIS A 155 -6.15 14.46 -14.25
C HIS A 155 -7.06 14.27 -13.03
N LEU A 156 -7.64 13.08 -12.85
CA LEU A 156 -8.29 12.63 -11.62
C LEU A 156 -7.50 11.43 -11.08
N PRO A 157 -6.39 11.67 -10.37
CA PRO A 157 -5.38 10.65 -10.18
C PRO A 157 -5.86 9.50 -9.31
N ILE A 158 -6.42 9.80 -8.13
CA ILE A 158 -6.80 8.77 -7.15
C ILE A 158 -8.06 9.19 -6.40
N ILE A 159 -9.03 8.28 -6.35
CA ILE A 159 -10.24 8.41 -5.55
C ILE A 159 -10.39 7.20 -4.62
N VAL A 160 -11.08 7.42 -3.50
CA VAL A 160 -11.22 6.48 -2.39
C VAL A 160 -12.67 6.47 -1.94
N ALA A 161 -13.18 5.28 -1.61
CA ALA A 161 -14.45 5.10 -0.93
C ALA A 161 -14.24 4.23 0.31
N GLU A 162 -15.01 4.51 1.38
CA GLU A 162 -15.04 3.67 2.57
C GLU A 162 -15.79 2.36 2.25
N GLY A 163 -15.23 1.23 2.69
CA GLY A 163 -15.82 -0.08 2.49
C GLY A 163 -15.63 -0.66 1.09
N ASP A 164 -16.50 -1.62 0.76
CA ASP A 164 -16.51 -2.37 -0.49
C ASP A 164 -17.62 -1.84 -1.41
N VAL A 165 -17.21 -1.21 -2.52
CA VAL A 165 -18.13 -0.59 -3.48
C VAL A 165 -18.93 -1.60 -4.29
N SER A 166 -18.55 -2.87 -4.29
CA SER A 166 -19.28 -3.95 -4.97
C SER A 166 -20.53 -4.43 -4.21
N LEU A 167 -20.76 -3.94 -2.99
CA LEU A 167 -21.81 -4.47 -2.11
C LEU A 167 -23.11 -3.66 -2.08
N GLY A 168 -23.13 -2.44 -2.61
CA GLY A 168 -24.33 -1.61 -2.83
C GLY A 168 -24.97 -1.01 -1.57
N SER A 169 -25.25 -1.83 -0.55
CA SER A 169 -25.98 -1.46 0.67
C SER A 169 -25.13 -1.53 1.96
N TRP A 170 -23.83 -1.78 1.82
CA TRP A 170 -22.90 -2.02 2.95
C TRP A 170 -21.84 -0.93 3.11
N MET A 171 -22.16 0.30 2.73
CA MET A 171 -21.30 1.45 3.01
C MET A 171 -21.72 2.15 4.29
N ARG A 172 -20.72 2.52 5.09
CA ARG A 172 -20.90 3.19 6.37
C ARG A 172 -21.45 4.59 6.11
N ARG A 173 -22.51 4.99 6.85
CA ARG A 173 -22.91 6.40 6.88
C ARG A 173 -21.71 7.22 7.36
N GLY A 174 -21.49 8.40 6.77
CA GLY A 174 -20.27 9.21 6.91
C GLY A 174 -19.82 9.69 8.30
N CYS A 175 -20.22 9.05 9.42
CA CYS A 175 -19.52 9.11 10.70
C CYS A 175 -18.81 7.79 10.99
N THR A 176 -17.51 7.86 11.30
CA THR A 176 -16.71 6.73 11.82
C THR A 176 -17.20 6.19 13.17
N CYS A 177 -18.17 6.86 13.79
CA CYS A 177 -18.83 6.49 15.03
C CYS A 177 -20.12 5.68 14.82
N ASP A 178 -20.66 5.65 13.61
CA ASP A 178 -21.97 5.07 13.34
C ASP A 178 -21.81 3.65 12.75
N ALA A 179 -22.53 2.69 13.32
CA ALA A 179 -22.61 1.32 12.81
C ALA A 179 -23.84 1.12 11.91
N VAL A 180 -24.59 2.19 11.64
CA VAL A 180 -25.75 2.15 10.75
C VAL A 180 -25.28 2.16 9.29
N TYR A 181 -25.45 1.00 8.65
CA TYR A 181 -25.35 0.85 7.20
C TYR A 181 -26.60 1.45 6.54
N ASP A 182 -26.40 2.36 5.60
CA ASP A 182 -27.50 2.97 4.87
C ASP A 182 -27.68 2.27 3.53
N GLN A 183 -28.78 1.53 3.40
CA GLN A 183 -29.14 0.81 2.17
C GLN A 183 -29.39 1.74 0.97
N THR A 184 -29.48 3.05 1.19
CA THR A 184 -29.65 4.08 0.16
C THR A 184 -28.39 4.90 -0.10
N ALA A 185 -27.31 4.67 0.66
CA ALA A 185 -26.05 5.37 0.44
C ALA A 185 -25.29 4.75 -0.73
N TYR A 186 -25.18 5.50 -1.83
CA TYR A 186 -24.27 5.20 -2.94
C TYR A 186 -22.81 5.41 -2.53
N PRO A 187 -21.84 4.78 -3.22
CA PRO A 187 -20.44 5.03 -2.96
C PRO A 187 -20.14 6.51 -3.13
N ARG A 188 -19.68 7.12 -2.04
CA ARG A 188 -19.14 8.46 -2.10
C ARG A 188 -17.66 8.34 -2.43
N TRP A 189 -17.34 8.67 -3.68
CA TRP A 189 -15.96 8.84 -4.10
C TRP A 189 -15.42 10.16 -3.54
N ASP A 190 -14.41 10.06 -2.68
CA ASP A 190 -13.61 11.19 -2.26
C ASP A 190 -12.26 11.14 -2.97
N MET A 191 -11.78 12.28 -3.46
CA MET A 191 -10.40 12.38 -3.94
C MET A 191 -9.43 12.06 -2.79
N LEU A 192 -8.30 11.42 -3.09
CA LEU A 192 -7.24 11.24 -2.11
C LEU A 192 -6.79 12.59 -1.54
N HIS A 193 -6.79 12.73 -0.22
CA HIS A 193 -6.27 13.90 0.46
C HIS A 193 -5.15 13.51 1.44
N PHE A 194 -4.34 14.51 1.80
CA PHE A 194 -3.29 14.37 2.79
C PHE A 194 -3.47 15.39 3.90
N SER A 195 -3.30 14.97 5.16
CA SER A 195 -3.06 15.91 6.25
C SER A 195 -1.55 16.06 6.52
N SER A 196 -1.14 17.30 6.76
CA SER A 196 0.23 17.68 7.14
C SER A 196 0.16 18.89 8.09
N ALA A 197 -0.85 18.89 8.96
CA ALA A 197 -1.22 20.06 9.79
C ALA A 197 -0.16 20.43 10.84
N ASP A 198 0.74 19.51 11.18
CA ASP A 198 1.79 19.69 12.19
C ASP A 198 3.10 20.25 11.61
N GLY A 199 3.19 20.47 10.30
CA GLY A 199 4.42 20.92 9.65
C GLY A 199 5.56 19.89 9.74
N SER A 200 5.28 18.64 10.11
CA SER A 200 6.27 17.58 10.33
C SER A 200 6.97 17.10 9.05
N GLY A 201 6.46 17.46 7.88
CA GLY A 201 6.88 16.89 6.60
C GLY A 201 6.33 15.47 6.34
N VAL A 202 5.51 14.91 7.24
CA VAL A 202 4.83 13.64 7.04
C VAL A 202 3.51 13.85 6.31
N SER A 203 3.34 13.15 5.19
CA SER A 203 2.09 13.15 4.42
C SER A 203 1.17 12.05 4.95
N ARG A 204 0.03 12.39 5.55
CA ARG A 204 -0.92 11.40 6.07
C ARG A 204 -2.09 11.23 5.12
N ALA A 205 -2.06 10.15 4.33
CA ALA A 205 -3.12 9.80 3.39
C ALA A 205 -4.44 9.53 4.14
N ARG A 206 -5.55 10.07 3.62
CA ARG A 206 -6.86 9.93 4.24
C ARG A 206 -7.99 10.06 3.23
N ILE A 207 -9.12 9.47 3.57
CA ILE A 207 -10.41 9.80 2.95
C ILE A 207 -10.93 11.16 3.44
N GLY A 208 -11.72 11.80 2.57
CA GLY A 208 -12.52 12.98 2.90
C GLY A 208 -11.84 14.34 2.72
N SER A 209 -12.67 15.39 2.60
CA SER A 209 -12.30 16.76 2.23
C SER A 209 -11.59 17.58 3.32
N LEU A 210 -11.20 16.97 4.45
CA LEU A 210 -10.55 17.65 5.57
C LEU A 210 -9.02 17.76 5.42
N GLY A 211 -8.46 17.28 4.30
CA GLY A 211 -7.04 17.38 3.99
C GLY A 211 -6.74 18.30 2.80
N CYS A 212 -5.49 18.27 2.35
CA CYS A 212 -5.03 18.96 1.16
C CYS A 212 -4.91 17.99 -0.02
N PRO A 213 -5.16 18.45 -1.26
CA PRO A 213 -4.97 17.64 -2.47
C PRO A 213 -3.48 17.57 -2.88
N TYR A 214 -2.57 17.69 -1.91
CA TYR A 214 -1.14 17.66 -2.12
C TYR A 214 -0.45 17.14 -0.85
N VAL A 215 0.72 16.54 -1.04
CA VAL A 215 1.50 15.89 0.01
C VAL A 215 2.16 16.90 0.96
N GLY A 216 2.51 16.43 2.16
CA GLY A 216 3.31 17.18 3.12
C GLY A 216 4.80 17.20 2.74
N GLY A 217 5.40 18.38 2.89
CA GLY A 217 6.82 18.59 2.65
C GLY A 217 7.24 18.67 1.19
N LYS A 218 8.54 18.90 0.99
CA LYS A 218 9.22 19.12 -0.28
C LYS A 218 10.00 17.88 -0.70
N SER A 219 10.03 17.60 -2.01
CA SER A 219 10.85 16.56 -2.63
C SER A 219 10.75 15.15 -1.99
N PRO A 220 9.55 14.58 -1.79
CA PRO A 220 9.42 13.19 -1.38
C PRO A 220 10.01 12.23 -2.43
N SER A 221 10.82 11.29 -1.97
CA SER A 221 11.49 10.25 -2.78
C SER A 221 10.51 9.24 -3.37
N TRP A 222 9.38 9.04 -2.68
CA TRP A 222 8.30 8.14 -3.08
C TRP A 222 7.34 8.78 -4.10
N ILE A 223 7.55 10.03 -4.55
CA ILE A 223 6.87 10.61 -5.71
C ILE A 223 7.80 10.56 -6.93
N PRO A 224 7.33 10.11 -8.11
CA PRO A 224 5.95 9.74 -8.45
C PRO A 224 5.56 8.29 -8.15
N SER A 225 6.45 7.54 -7.49
CA SER A 225 6.29 6.10 -7.31
C SER A 225 4.98 5.68 -6.65
N LEU A 226 4.64 6.23 -5.48
CA LEU A 226 3.44 5.84 -4.76
C LEU A 226 2.30 6.81 -5.01
N VAL A 227 2.60 8.07 -5.33
CA VAL A 227 1.59 9.11 -5.54
C VAL A 227 1.95 9.92 -6.78
N PRO A 228 0.98 10.23 -7.66
CA PRO A 228 1.22 11.04 -8.86
C PRO A 228 1.85 12.40 -8.59
N ARG A 229 2.60 12.91 -9.57
CA ARG A 229 3.26 14.23 -9.48
C ARG A 229 2.28 15.39 -9.27
N SER A 230 1.01 15.22 -9.65
CA SER A 230 -0.04 16.23 -9.45
C SER A 230 -0.28 16.54 -7.97
N PHE A 231 0.01 15.61 -7.07
CA PHE A 231 -0.07 15.84 -5.61
C PHE A 231 1.18 16.53 -5.03
N LYS A 232 2.19 16.86 -5.84
CA LYS A 232 3.39 17.52 -5.32
C LYS A 232 3.03 18.88 -4.73
N ASN A 233 3.48 19.13 -3.51
CA ASN A 233 3.37 20.44 -2.88
C ASN A 233 4.51 21.36 -3.33
N THR A 234 4.14 22.50 -3.91
CA THR A 234 5.07 23.51 -4.42
C THR A 234 5.25 24.70 -3.48
N ARG A 235 4.53 24.72 -2.34
CA ARG A 235 4.40 25.89 -1.46
C ARG A 235 5.08 25.71 -0.10
N VAL A 236 5.76 24.59 0.12
CA VAL A 236 6.37 24.25 1.42
C VAL A 236 7.87 24.05 1.25
N GLU A 237 8.63 24.60 2.21
CA GLU A 237 10.09 24.43 2.28
C GLU A 237 10.54 23.28 3.19
N THR A 238 9.68 22.84 4.12
CA THR A 238 9.96 21.68 4.97
C THR A 238 10.21 20.45 4.12
N GLN A 239 11.29 19.72 4.38
CA GLN A 239 11.61 18.48 3.67
C GLN A 239 10.54 17.41 3.96
N SER A 240 10.18 16.60 2.96
CA SER A 240 9.32 15.45 3.22
C SER A 240 10.07 14.43 4.09
N VAL A 241 9.32 13.80 5.00
CA VAL A 241 9.84 12.79 5.93
C VAL A 241 9.28 11.40 5.61
N GLY A 242 8.16 11.35 4.89
CA GLY A 242 7.52 10.11 4.51
C GLY A 242 6.02 10.21 4.30
N LEU A 243 5.44 9.04 4.08
CA LEU A 243 4.01 8.78 3.91
C LEU A 243 3.50 7.93 5.09
N ALA A 244 2.35 8.32 5.61
CA ALA A 244 1.59 7.65 6.65
C ALA A 244 0.08 7.79 6.33
N GLY A 245 -0.79 7.56 7.30
CA GLY A 245 -2.24 7.67 7.15
C GLY A 245 -2.92 6.31 7.04
N GLU A 246 -4.13 6.30 6.47
CA GLU A 246 -4.97 5.11 6.41
C GLU A 246 -4.29 3.96 5.67
N LEU A 247 -4.12 2.84 6.38
CA LEU A 247 -3.40 1.66 5.88
C LEU A 247 -3.94 1.15 4.55
N PRO A 248 -5.28 0.99 4.35
CA PRO A 248 -5.78 0.45 3.09
C PRO A 248 -5.41 1.33 1.89
N ILE A 249 -5.41 2.67 2.05
CA ILE A 249 -4.94 3.59 1.01
C ILE A 249 -3.47 3.33 0.69
N VAL A 250 -2.60 3.36 1.71
CA VAL A 250 -1.15 3.22 1.50
C VAL A 250 -0.80 1.87 0.85
N LEU A 251 -1.49 0.79 1.23
CA LEU A 251 -1.34 -0.53 0.62
C LEU A 251 -1.79 -0.53 -0.85
N ALA A 252 -2.92 0.11 -1.18
CA ALA A 252 -3.37 0.24 -2.57
C ALA A 252 -2.38 1.04 -3.44
N LEU A 253 -1.81 2.13 -2.90
CA LEU A 253 -0.79 2.94 -3.60
C LEU A 253 0.42 2.09 -4.01
N MET A 254 0.85 1.17 -3.14
CA MET A 254 1.91 0.21 -3.47
C MET A 254 1.45 -0.79 -4.54
N ALA A 255 0.23 -1.31 -4.42
CA ALA A 255 -0.32 -2.32 -5.32
C ALA A 255 -0.45 -1.84 -6.77
N PHE A 256 -0.59 -0.54 -7.03
CA PHE A 256 -0.62 -0.01 -8.41
C PHE A 256 0.67 -0.29 -9.21
N HIS A 257 1.79 -0.61 -8.58
CA HIS A 257 3.01 -1.04 -9.28
C HIS A 257 2.88 -2.43 -9.91
N SER A 258 1.91 -3.23 -9.48
CA SER A 258 1.64 -4.52 -10.08
C SER A 258 1.05 -4.36 -11.48
N ALA A 259 1.24 -5.36 -12.34
CA ALA A 259 0.36 -5.51 -13.49
C ALA A 259 -1.03 -6.02 -13.05
N ALA A 260 -2.02 -5.86 -13.94
CA ALA A 260 -3.37 -6.36 -13.72
C ALA A 260 -3.38 -7.84 -13.29
N GLY A 261 -4.19 -8.16 -12.29
CA GLY A 261 -4.34 -9.47 -11.67
C GLY A 261 -3.17 -9.90 -10.77
N ARG A 262 -2.16 -9.04 -10.55
CA ARG A 262 -0.90 -9.42 -9.88
C ARG A 262 -0.54 -8.52 -8.69
N ALA A 263 -1.54 -7.91 -8.05
CA ALA A 263 -1.38 -7.01 -6.89
C ALA A 263 -0.48 -7.59 -5.79
N SER A 264 -0.62 -8.89 -5.51
CA SER A 264 0.14 -9.59 -4.47
C SER A 264 1.65 -9.67 -4.74
N GLU A 265 2.10 -9.55 -5.99
CA GLU A 265 3.53 -9.63 -6.32
C GLU A 265 4.35 -8.53 -5.63
N ILE A 266 3.77 -7.35 -5.42
CA ILE A 266 4.47 -6.20 -4.80
C ILE A 266 4.88 -6.51 -3.37
N PHE A 267 4.00 -7.18 -2.63
CA PHE A 267 4.23 -7.57 -1.24
C PHE A 267 5.08 -8.83 -1.16
N ALA A 268 4.86 -9.82 -2.04
CA ALA A 268 5.67 -11.04 -2.09
C ALA A 268 7.15 -10.75 -2.41
N ARG A 269 7.43 -9.75 -3.25
CA ARG A 269 8.78 -9.29 -3.60
C ARG A 269 9.43 -8.41 -2.53
N ARG A 270 8.71 -8.10 -1.43
CA ARG A 270 9.18 -7.25 -0.33
C ARG A 270 9.62 -5.86 -0.81
N LEU A 271 8.89 -5.28 -1.76
CA LEU A 271 9.14 -3.91 -2.23
C LEU A 271 8.80 -2.86 -1.15
N TRP A 272 8.08 -3.27 -0.11
CA TRP A 272 7.92 -2.54 1.13
C TRP A 272 8.53 -3.36 2.27
N TRP A 273 9.59 -2.82 2.88
CA TRP A 273 10.34 -3.48 3.95
C TRP A 273 10.94 -2.45 4.90
N ASN A 274 10.82 -2.70 6.21
CA ASN A 274 11.32 -1.85 7.28
C ASN A 274 10.92 -0.37 7.08
N HIS A 275 9.65 -0.14 6.79
CA HIS A 275 9.09 1.18 6.51
C HIS A 275 9.74 1.91 5.33
N ARG A 276 10.35 1.20 4.38
CA ARG A 276 10.94 1.80 3.18
C ARG A 276 10.32 1.21 1.93
N TRP A 277 10.08 2.09 0.97
CA TRP A 277 9.71 1.68 -0.38
C TRP A 277 10.99 1.49 -1.19
N VAL A 278 11.19 0.30 -1.72
CA VAL A 278 12.34 -0.06 -2.58
C VAL A 278 11.90 -0.46 -3.99
N GLY A 279 10.64 -0.21 -4.33
CA GLY A 279 10.13 -0.43 -5.68
C GLY A 279 10.60 0.63 -6.69
N PRO A 280 10.11 0.54 -7.94
CA PRO A 280 10.48 1.47 -9.00
C PRO A 280 10.19 2.93 -8.62
N THR A 281 10.98 3.87 -9.14
CA THR A 281 10.83 5.31 -8.85
C THR A 281 9.93 6.05 -9.85
N ASN A 282 9.55 5.40 -10.96
CA ASN A 282 8.62 5.93 -11.95
C ASN A 282 7.16 5.80 -11.50
N ALA A 283 6.26 6.46 -12.23
CA ALA A 283 4.84 6.27 -12.01
C ALA A 283 4.46 4.78 -12.18
N PRO A 284 3.59 4.24 -11.31
CA PRO A 284 3.08 2.88 -11.40
C PRO A 284 2.48 2.55 -12.76
N VAL A 285 2.67 1.31 -13.20
CA VAL A 285 2.05 0.80 -14.43
C VAL A 285 0.52 0.71 -14.32
N GLY A 286 -0.01 0.62 -13.10
CA GLY A 286 -1.43 0.64 -12.81
C GLY A 286 -2.07 2.03 -12.85
N TYR A 287 -1.30 3.10 -13.05
CA TYR A 287 -1.87 4.43 -13.25
C TYR A 287 -2.27 4.60 -14.71
N PRO A 288 -3.57 4.78 -14.99
CA PRO A 288 -4.04 4.95 -16.35
C PRO A 288 -3.49 6.23 -16.98
N LEU A 289 -3.18 6.13 -18.27
CA LEU A 289 -2.86 7.29 -19.11
C LEU A 289 -4.13 8.12 -19.35
N SER A 290 -4.02 9.30 -19.98
CA SER A 290 -5.19 10.09 -20.37
C SER A 290 -6.10 9.29 -21.31
N GLY A 291 -7.38 9.16 -20.94
CA GLY A 291 -8.35 8.31 -21.65
C GLY A 291 -8.20 6.81 -21.38
N GLY A 292 -7.35 6.43 -20.41
CA GLY A 292 -7.25 5.07 -19.92
C GLY A 292 -8.39 4.71 -18.97
N VAL A 293 -8.57 3.41 -18.82
CA VAL A 293 -9.60 2.81 -17.97
C VAL A 293 -9.18 2.86 -16.49
N PRO A 294 -10.09 3.21 -15.55
CA PRO A 294 -9.79 3.19 -14.14
C PRO A 294 -9.39 1.80 -13.66
N ARG A 295 -8.38 1.73 -12.80
CA ARG A 295 -7.98 0.51 -12.11
C ARG A 295 -8.18 0.69 -10.62
N GLY A 296 -8.72 -0.31 -9.95
CA GLY A 296 -8.97 -0.20 -8.52
C GLY A 296 -8.74 -1.48 -7.73
N PHE A 297 -8.62 -1.27 -6.43
CA PHE A 297 -8.39 -2.33 -5.46
C PHE A 297 -9.36 -2.21 -4.30
N LEU A 298 -9.84 -3.37 -3.85
CA LEU A 298 -10.45 -3.55 -2.54
C LEU A 298 -9.35 -3.99 -1.58
N VAL A 299 -9.12 -3.20 -0.54
CA VAL A 299 -8.12 -3.50 0.48
C VAL A 299 -8.81 -3.78 1.79
N ASN A 300 -8.54 -4.96 2.34
CA ASN A 300 -9.08 -5.41 3.63
C ASN A 300 -7.94 -5.59 4.63
N VAL A 301 -8.10 -5.00 5.82
CA VAL A 301 -7.15 -5.10 6.94
C VAL A 301 -7.90 -5.68 8.14
N CYS A 302 -7.32 -6.72 8.73
CA CYS A 302 -7.79 -7.34 9.96
C CYS A 302 -6.69 -7.33 11.03
N LEU A 303 -7.10 -7.46 12.28
CA LEU A 303 -6.18 -7.75 13.38
C LEU A 303 -5.52 -9.12 13.14
N ASP A 304 -4.27 -9.28 13.60
CA ASP A 304 -3.56 -10.56 13.56
C ASP A 304 -4.00 -11.49 14.71
N GLU A 305 -5.31 -11.62 14.88
CA GLU A 305 -5.98 -12.44 15.88
C GLU A 305 -7.37 -12.85 15.37
N LEU A 306 -7.80 -14.08 15.69
CA LEU A 306 -9.13 -14.58 15.34
C LEU A 306 -10.22 -13.85 16.14
N ASP A 307 -11.35 -13.56 15.50
CA ASP A 307 -12.54 -13.03 16.16
C ASP A 307 -13.18 -14.13 17.01
N ASP A 308 -13.19 -13.90 18.31
CA ASP A 308 -13.80 -14.74 19.33
C ASP A 308 -14.94 -13.94 19.99
N PRO A 309 -16.21 -14.31 19.77
CA PRO A 309 -17.36 -13.57 20.30
C PRO A 309 -17.50 -13.70 21.82
N THR A 310 -16.74 -14.61 22.45
CA THR A 310 -16.70 -14.74 23.91
C THR A 310 -15.77 -13.70 24.56
N ARG A 311 -14.86 -13.10 23.77
CA ARG A 311 -13.97 -12.05 24.26
C ARG A 311 -14.69 -10.71 24.27
N PRO A 312 -14.53 -9.92 25.33
CA PRO A 312 -15.11 -8.58 25.36
C PRO A 312 -14.39 -7.66 24.35
N PRO A 313 -15.06 -6.62 23.81
CA PRO A 313 -14.47 -5.72 22.80
C PRO A 313 -13.12 -5.10 23.22
N GLU A 314 -12.99 -4.75 24.51
CA GLU A 314 -11.75 -4.22 25.11
C GLU A 314 -10.53 -5.13 24.98
N TYR A 315 -10.72 -6.43 24.72
CA TYR A 315 -9.63 -7.35 24.42
C TYR A 315 -8.83 -6.92 23.19
N TYR A 316 -9.51 -6.42 22.15
CA TYR A 316 -8.89 -6.02 20.88
C TYR A 316 -8.38 -4.58 20.89
N ALA A 317 -8.78 -3.77 21.87
CA ALA A 317 -8.47 -2.34 21.91
C ALA A 317 -6.96 -2.03 21.82
N PRO A 318 -6.05 -2.75 22.51
CA PRO A 318 -4.62 -2.50 22.37
C PRO A 318 -4.07 -2.76 20.95
N MET A 319 -4.65 -3.73 20.23
CA MET A 319 -4.23 -4.05 18.85
C MET A 319 -4.74 -2.97 17.89
N VAL A 320 -5.99 -2.55 18.06
CA VAL A 320 -6.59 -1.44 17.30
C VAL A 320 -5.77 -0.16 17.53
N GLU A 321 -5.48 0.19 18.79
CA GLU A 321 -4.69 1.36 19.16
C GLU A 321 -3.26 1.28 18.57
N ALA A 322 -2.64 0.10 18.57
CA ALA A 322 -1.32 -0.09 17.97
C ALA A 322 -1.31 0.17 16.45
N ILE A 323 -2.37 -0.26 15.74
CA ILE A 323 -2.52 -0.02 14.30
C ILE A 323 -2.86 1.46 14.03
N GLU A 324 -3.76 2.07 14.79
CA GLU A 324 -4.08 3.50 14.68
C GLU A 324 -2.86 4.38 14.96
N ASN A 325 -2.05 3.98 15.95
CA ASN A 325 -0.79 4.66 16.23
C ASN A 325 0.18 4.57 15.05
N LEU A 326 0.25 3.42 14.38
CA LEU A 326 1.04 3.26 13.17
C LEU A 326 0.51 4.13 12.01
N GLU A 327 -0.81 4.22 11.82
CA GLU A 327 -1.44 5.06 10.78
C GLU A 327 -1.16 6.56 11.00
N TRP A 328 -1.37 7.08 12.21
CA TRP A 328 -1.46 8.52 12.43
C TRP A 328 -0.24 9.14 13.09
N TYR A 329 0.51 8.36 13.88
CA TYR A 329 1.70 8.83 14.58
C TYR A 329 2.98 8.13 14.10
N GLY A 330 2.85 7.09 13.27
CA GLY A 330 3.95 6.40 12.62
C GLY A 330 4.35 7.00 11.27
N ILE A 331 5.32 6.34 10.63
CA ILE A 331 5.68 6.55 9.23
C ILE A 331 5.64 5.18 8.56
N LEU A 332 4.73 4.99 7.62
CA LEU A 332 4.56 3.73 6.90
C LEU A 332 5.61 3.59 5.80
N VAL A 333 5.95 4.69 5.12
CA VAL A 333 7.00 4.76 4.10
C VAL A 333 7.88 5.97 4.37
N ARG A 334 9.15 5.73 4.66
CA ARG A 334 10.18 6.74 4.88
C ARG A 334 10.80 7.16 3.56
N ASP A 335 11.25 8.42 3.52
CA ASP A 335 12.20 8.89 2.50
C ASP A 335 13.60 8.28 2.63
#